data_AF-A0A6B1H806-F1
#
_entry.id   AF-A0A6B1H806-F1
#
_cell.length_a   1.000
_cell.length_b   1.000
_cell.length_c   1.000
_cell.angle_alpha   90.00
_cell.angle_beta   90.00
_cell.angle_gamma   90.00
#
_symmetry.space_group_name_H-M   'P 1'
#
loop_
_entity.id
_entity.type
_entity.pdbx_description
1 polymer ?
#
loop_
_entity_poly.entity_id
_entity_poly.type
_entity_poly.pdbx_seq_one_letter_code
_entity_poly.pdbx_strand_id
1 'polypeptide(L)'
;MLQPDQVDAAVRIFYRDGFVVVRDVLTADQVRFLRQGCEREAAEVVAMDPNRNGNRHRNRYSWGGASLTNSVLHREEWVMLVPREMFDLLSEHGRR
;
A
#
# COMPACT_ATOMS: atom_id res chain seq x y z
N MET A 1 20.41 -4.15 -4.19
CA MET A 1 19.28 -3.80 -3.30
C MET A 1 19.76 -3.93 -1.87
N LEU A 2 19.26 -3.07 -0.97
CA LEU A 2 19.73 -3.01 0.42
C LEU A 2 19.06 -4.08 1.30
N GLN A 3 19.73 -4.42 2.40
CA GLN A 3 19.16 -5.15 3.52
C GLN A 3 18.52 -4.20 4.54
N PRO A 4 17.57 -4.65 5.39
CA PRO A 4 16.84 -3.78 6.33
C PRO A 4 17.73 -3.02 7.32
N ASP A 5 18.89 -3.57 7.68
CA ASP A 5 19.85 -2.99 8.61
C ASP A 5 20.72 -1.89 7.99
N GLN A 6 20.70 -1.72 6.67
CA GLN A 6 21.54 -0.74 5.95
C GLN A 6 20.90 0.65 5.88
N VAL A 7 20.45 1.18 7.03
CA VAL A 7 19.66 2.41 7.13
C VAL A 7 20.38 3.63 6.54
N ASP A 8 21.65 3.85 6.88
CA ASP A 8 22.40 5.03 6.38
C ASP A 8 22.57 5.02 4.85
N ALA A 9 22.78 3.83 4.28
CA ALA A 9 22.82 3.67 2.83
C ALA A 9 21.44 3.92 2.21
N ALA A 10 20.38 3.47 2.86
CA ALA A 10 19.01 3.68 2.39
C ALA A 10 18.65 5.16 2.36
N VAL A 11 18.96 5.89 3.43
CA VAL A 11 18.76 7.34 3.54
C VAL A 11 19.52 8.08 2.45
N ARG A 12 20.81 7.76 2.27
CA ARG A 12 21.63 8.40 1.22
C ARG A 12 21.09 8.16 -0.18
N ILE A 13 20.68 6.94 -0.50
CA ILE A 13 20.10 6.61 -1.81
C ILE A 13 18.76 7.32 -1.99
N PHE A 14 17.90 7.33 -0.97
CA PHE A 14 16.62 8.03 -1.01
C PHE A 14 16.78 9.53 -1.30
N TYR A 15 17.69 10.22 -0.62
CA TYR A 15 17.94 11.64 -0.88
C TYR A 15 18.57 11.91 -2.25
N ARG A 16 19.31 10.94 -2.82
CA ARG A 16 19.92 11.06 -4.16
C ARG A 16 18.90 10.79 -5.27
N ASP A 17 18.12 9.72 -5.15
CA ASP A 17 17.31 9.14 -6.23
C ASP A 17 15.80 9.37 -6.07
N GLY A 18 15.36 9.83 -4.89
CA GLY A 18 13.95 9.98 -4.53
C GLY A 18 13.24 8.68 -4.14
N PHE A 19 13.91 7.53 -4.26
CA PHE A 19 13.39 6.23 -3.83
C PHE A 19 14.54 5.29 -3.45
N VAL A 20 14.22 4.24 -2.70
CA VAL A 20 15.14 3.16 -2.36
C VAL A 20 14.40 1.83 -2.31
N VAL A 21 15.08 0.75 -2.71
CA VAL A 21 14.54 -0.62 -2.61
C VAL A 21 15.31 -1.40 -1.56
N VAL A 22 14.59 -1.81 -0.53
CA VAL A 22 15.07 -2.66 0.57
C VAL A 22 14.42 -4.03 0.41
N ARG A 23 15.23 -5.09 0.41
CA ARG A 23 14.75 -6.46 0.32
C ARG A 23 14.44 -7.00 1.71
N ASP A 24 13.68 -8.09 1.71
CA ASP A 24 13.49 -8.94 2.90
C ASP A 24 12.88 -8.17 4.10
N VAL A 25 12.18 -7.07 3.83
CA VAL A 25 11.39 -6.31 4.81
C VAL A 25 10.15 -7.09 5.23
N LEU A 26 9.55 -7.82 4.29
CA LEU A 26 8.41 -8.70 4.53
C LEU A 26 8.86 -10.15 4.43
N THR A 27 8.33 -11.00 5.32
CA THR A 27 8.49 -12.44 5.21
C THR A 27 7.72 -12.98 4.00
N ALA A 28 8.06 -14.19 3.54
CA ALA A 28 7.33 -14.84 2.44
C ALA A 28 5.82 -14.98 2.74
N ASP A 29 5.46 -15.19 4.01
CA ASP A 29 4.08 -15.35 4.44
C ASP A 29 3.33 -14.02 4.40
N GLN A 30 3.97 -12.93 4.86
CA GLN A 30 3.44 -11.58 4.73
C GLN A 30 3.26 -11.18 3.27
N VAL A 31 4.21 -11.51 2.39
CA VAL A 31 4.08 -11.25 0.94
C VAL A 31 2.88 -12.01 0.35
N ARG A 32 2.68 -13.29 0.71
CA ARG A 32 1.51 -14.06 0.26
C ARG A 32 0.21 -13.45 0.77
N PHE A 33 0.17 -13.07 2.04
CA PHE A 33 -1.00 -12.43 2.65
C PHE A 33 -1.36 -11.12 1.95
N LEU A 34 -0.39 -10.21 1.76
CA LEU A 34 -0.59 -8.96 1.04
C LEU A 34 -1.07 -9.18 -0.39
N ARG A 35 -0.48 -10.15 -1.10
CA ARG A 35 -0.85 -10.46 -2.48
C ARG A 35 -2.32 -10.89 -2.58
N GLN A 36 -2.79 -11.74 -1.67
CA GLN A 36 -4.20 -12.19 -1.65
C GLN A 36 -5.15 -11.00 -1.46
N GLY A 37 -4.80 -10.07 -0.57
CA GLY A 37 -5.54 -8.81 -0.39
C GLY A 37 -5.58 -7.99 -1.68
N CYS A 38 -4.43 -7.75 -2.32
CA CYS A 38 -4.33 -7.02 -3.60
C CYS A 38 -5.21 -7.64 -4.70
N GLU A 39 -5.17 -8.97 -4.85
CA GLU A 39 -5.96 -9.67 -5.86
C GLU A 39 -7.47 -9.52 -5.61
N ARG A 40 -7.91 -9.64 -4.35
CA ARG A 40 -9.30 -9.46 -3.95
C ARG A 40 -9.79 -8.04 -4.23
N GLU A 41 -9.12 -7.02 -3.69
CA GLU A 41 -9.57 -5.62 -3.86
C GLU A 41 -9.51 -5.17 -5.33
N ALA A 42 -8.53 -5.64 -6.10
CA ALA A 42 -8.46 -5.35 -7.54
C ALA A 42 -9.64 -5.95 -8.31
N ALA A 43 -10.01 -7.19 -8.01
CA ALA A 43 -11.15 -7.84 -8.64
C ALA A 43 -12.47 -7.12 -8.33
N GLU A 44 -12.68 -6.73 -7.07
CA GLU A 44 -13.87 -5.98 -6.62
C GLU A 44 -14.00 -4.64 -7.36
N VAL A 45 -12.92 -3.85 -7.41
CA VAL A 45 -12.93 -2.53 -8.07
C VAL A 45 -13.25 -2.63 -9.56
N VAL A 46 -12.67 -3.61 -10.27
CA VAL A 46 -12.92 -3.79 -11.71
C VAL A 46 -14.34 -4.30 -11.95
N ALA A 47 -14.87 -5.18 -11.09
CA ALA A 47 -16.23 -5.69 -11.22
C ALA A 47 -17.30 -4.59 -11.11
N MET A 48 -17.02 -3.53 -10.33
CA MET A 48 -17.93 -2.38 -10.17
C MET A 48 -17.90 -1.39 -11.34
N ASP A 49 -16.93 -1.49 -12.26
CA ASP A 49 -16.76 -0.57 -13.39
C ASP A 49 -16.71 -1.33 -14.73
N PRO A 50 -17.86 -1.87 -15.21
CA PRO A 50 -17.91 -2.70 -16.42
C PRO A 50 -17.44 -1.96 -17.68
N ASN A 51 -17.54 -0.63 -17.71
CA ASN A 51 -17.11 0.21 -18.82
C ASN A 51 -15.61 0.55 -18.78
N ARG A 52 -14.92 0.17 -17.70
CA ARG A 52 -13.51 0.43 -17.41
C ARG A 52 -13.15 1.90 -17.49
N ASN A 53 -14.02 2.76 -16.99
CA ASN A 53 -13.79 4.20 -16.97
C ASN A 53 -12.64 4.58 -16.04
N GLY A 54 -12.43 3.82 -14.96
CA GLY A 54 -11.41 4.06 -13.95
C GLY A 54 -11.61 5.34 -13.14
N ASN A 55 -11.19 5.34 -11.88
CA ASN A 55 -11.22 6.54 -11.03
C ASN A 55 -9.98 7.44 -11.23
N ARG A 56 -9.02 7.02 -12.06
CA ARG A 56 -7.83 7.76 -12.44
C ARG A 56 -7.65 7.84 -13.96
N HIS A 57 -8.76 7.84 -14.71
CA HIS A 57 -8.86 7.69 -16.17
C HIS A 57 -9.05 6.22 -16.62
N ARG A 58 -9.41 6.04 -17.89
CA ARG A 58 -9.75 4.75 -18.49
C ARG A 58 -8.71 3.67 -18.16
N ASN A 59 -9.17 2.54 -17.63
CA ASN A 59 -8.37 1.41 -17.14
C ASN A 59 -7.36 1.75 -16.02
N ARG A 60 -7.45 2.93 -15.39
CA ARG A 60 -6.55 3.35 -14.30
C ARG A 60 -7.33 3.49 -13.02
N TYR A 61 -6.87 2.76 -12.00
CA TYR A 61 -7.51 2.69 -10.70
C TYR A 61 -6.51 3.09 -9.61
N SER A 62 -7.03 3.74 -8.58
CA SER A 62 -6.34 3.99 -7.33
C SER A 62 -7.29 3.68 -6.18
N TRP A 63 -6.86 2.87 -5.23
CA TRP A 63 -7.69 2.55 -4.07
C TRP A 63 -7.90 3.76 -3.15
N GLY A 64 -6.98 4.73 -3.12
CA GLY A 64 -7.08 5.89 -2.24
C GLY A 64 -8.31 6.78 -2.50
N GLY A 65 -8.88 6.77 -3.71
CA GLY A 65 -10.14 7.46 -4.01
C GLY A 65 -11.37 6.56 -4.09
N ALA A 66 -11.20 5.24 -3.88
CA ALA A 66 -12.27 4.23 -3.99
C ALA A 66 -12.46 3.43 -2.69
N SER A 67 -11.76 3.76 -1.61
CA SER A 67 -11.80 3.03 -0.35
C SER A 67 -12.41 3.87 0.77
N LEU A 68 -13.03 3.18 1.72
CA LEU A 68 -13.73 3.80 2.87
C LEU A 68 -12.84 4.77 3.67
N THR A 69 -11.54 4.47 3.78
CA THR A 69 -10.59 5.23 4.60
C THR A 69 -9.66 6.11 3.77
N ASN A 70 -10.01 6.41 2.50
CA ASN A 70 -9.15 7.08 1.51
C ASN A 70 -7.74 6.44 1.38
N SER A 71 -7.67 5.17 1.76
CA SER A 71 -6.53 4.28 1.92
C SER A 71 -7.10 2.88 2.15
N VAL A 72 -6.35 1.80 1.95
CA VAL A 72 -6.87 0.43 2.15
C VAL A 72 -6.68 -0.05 3.60
N LEU A 73 -6.55 0.88 4.56
CA LEU A 73 -6.19 0.58 5.96
C LEU A 73 -7.32 -0.08 6.78
N HIS A 74 -8.51 -0.25 6.23
CA HIS A 74 -9.56 -1.09 6.81
C HIS A 74 -9.35 -2.60 6.52
N ARG A 75 -8.33 -2.95 5.73
CA ARG A 75 -7.94 -4.34 5.42
C ARG A 75 -6.65 -4.69 6.16
N GLU A 76 -6.65 -5.82 6.86
CA GLU A 76 -5.52 -6.27 7.68
C GLU A 76 -4.22 -6.39 6.88
N GLU A 77 -4.31 -6.75 5.59
CA GLU A 77 -3.17 -6.87 4.69
C GLU A 77 -2.41 -5.55 4.49
N TRP A 78 -3.08 -4.39 4.59
CA TRP A 78 -2.44 -3.07 4.52
C TRP A 78 -2.06 -2.54 5.90
N VAL A 79 -2.83 -2.87 6.94
CA VAL A 79 -2.49 -2.51 8.32
C VAL A 79 -1.12 -3.05 8.70
N MET A 80 -0.77 -4.27 8.28
CA MET A 80 0.55 -4.85 8.60
C MET A 80 1.74 -4.05 8.04
N LEU A 81 1.52 -3.19 7.03
CA LEU A 81 2.58 -2.41 6.37
C LEU A 81 2.89 -1.10 7.09
N VAL A 82 2.07 -0.74 8.08
CA VAL A 82 2.16 0.54 8.78
C VAL A 82 2.52 0.25 10.24
N PRO A 83 3.57 0.90 10.80
CA PRO A 83 3.84 0.84 12.23
C PRO A 83 2.59 1.23 13.04
N ARG A 84 2.40 0.62 14.20
CA ARG A 84 1.19 0.82 15.03
C ARG A 84 0.95 2.30 15.33
N GLU A 85 2.02 3.02 15.66
CA GLU A 85 1.98 4.44 16.00
C GLU A 85 1.49 5.30 14.81
N MET A 86 1.88 4.92 13.59
CA MET A 86 1.40 5.58 12.37
C MET A 86 -0.05 5.20 12.05
N PHE A 87 -0.43 3.94 12.30
CA PHE A 87 -1.80 3.48 12.10
C PHE A 87 -2.79 4.24 12.98
N ASP A 88 -2.44 4.44 14.26
CA ASP A 88 -3.27 5.19 15.21
C ASP A 88 -3.45 6.64 14.74
N LEU A 89 -2.37 7.30 14.32
CA LEU A 89 -2.41 8.67 13.78
C LEU A 89 -3.33 8.79 12.55
N LEU A 90 -3.25 7.84 11.62
CA LEU A 90 -4.05 7.84 10.38
C LEU A 90 -5.52 7.52 10.67
N SER A 91 -5.81 6.68 11.67
CA SER A 91 -7.16 6.29 12.06
C SER A 91 -7.89 7.41 12.81
N GLU A 92 -7.18 8.20 13.60
CA GLU A 92 -7.74 9.36 14.30
C GLU A 92 -8.15 10.48 13.32
N HIS A 93 -7.35 10.70 12.28
CA HIS A 93 -7.57 11.78 11.31
C HIS A 93 -8.45 11.39 10.10
N GLY A 94 -8.65 10.09 9.86
CA GLY A 94 -9.45 9.56 8.74
C GLY A 94 -10.97 9.53 8.97
N ARG A 95 -11.48 9.94 10.15
CA ARG A 95 -12.91 10.06 10.47
C ARG A 95 -13.50 11.44 10.14
N ARG A 96 -13.32 11.92 8.90
CA ARG A 96 -14.04 13.10 8.40
C ARG A 96 -14.93 12.73 7.22
#